data_AF-A0A917DZC5-F1
#
_entry.id   AF-A0A917DZC5-F1
#
_cell.length_a   1.000
_cell.length_b   1.000
_cell.length_c   1.000
_cell.angle_alpha   90.00
_cell.angle_beta   90.00
_cell.angle_gamma   90.00
#
_symmetry.space_group_name_H-M   'P 1'
#
loop_
_entity.id
_entity.type
_entity.pdbx_description
1 polymer ?
#
loop_
_entity_poly.entity_id
_entity_poly.type
_entity_poly.pdbx_seq_one_letter_code
_entity_poly.pdbx_strand_id
1 'polypeptide(L)' 'MSVSAQSLNDVQLNLLKLFSRKMSETEQAEINEILLKYYDNLLQKEVQHAINHKGYTKEDFENVLNNSQRTK' A
#
# COMPACT_ATOMS: atom_id res chain seq x y z
N MET A 1 12.58 22.46 -0.98
CA MET A 1 12.22 21.45 0.03
C MET A 1 13.34 20.41 0.05
N SER A 2 14.17 20.37 1.09
CA SER A 2 15.19 19.33 1.21
C SER A 2 14.54 18.07 1.74
N VAL A 3 14.59 16.99 0.95
CA VAL A 3 14.19 15.65 1.40
C VAL A 3 15.19 15.27 2.51
N SER A 4 14.77 15.32 3.78
CA SER A 4 15.61 14.79 4.87
C SER A 4 15.82 13.31 4.58
N ALA A 5 17.06 12.90 4.40
CA ALA A 5 17.42 11.50 4.23
C ALA A 5 17.05 10.75 5.53
N GLN A 6 15.80 10.28 5.61
CA GLN A 6 15.36 9.43 6.69
C GLN A 6 16.26 8.19 6.67
N SER A 7 16.94 7.90 7.79
CA SER A 7 17.81 6.74 7.90
C SER A 7 17.03 5.48 7.52
N LEU A 8 17.56 4.71 6.59
CA LEU A 8 16.93 3.47 6.15
C LEU A 8 16.76 2.52 7.35
N ASN A 9 15.61 1.87 7.45
CA ASN A 9 15.39 0.84 8.45
C ASN A 9 16.15 -0.44 8.10
N ASP A 10 16.28 -1.35 9.07
CA ASP A 10 17.09 -2.57 8.92
C ASP A 10 16.65 -3.46 7.74
N VAL A 11 15.35 -3.49 7.43
CA VAL A 11 14.82 -4.25 6.29
C VAL A 11 15.27 -3.61 4.98
N GLN A 12 15.17 -2.29 4.85
CA GLN A 12 15.63 -1.56 3.66
C GLN A 12 17.15 -1.74 3.44
N LEU A 13 17.94 -1.67 4.51
CA LEU A 13 19.39 -1.94 4.46
C LEU A 13 19.70 -3.37 4.02
N ASN A 14 18.95 -4.35 4.51
CA ASN A 14 19.12 -5.74 4.12
C ASN A 14 18.71 -5.99 2.67
N LEU A 15 17.63 -5.38 2.18
CA LEU A 15 17.24 -5.45 0.77
C LEU A 15 18.31 -4.86 -0.13
N LEU A 16 18.90 -3.72 0.23
CA LEU A 16 20.02 -3.13 -0.52
C LEU A 16 21.25 -4.06 -0.58
N LYS A 17 21.57 -4.76 0.51
CA LYS A 17 22.66 -5.75 0.52
C LYS A 17 22.32 -6.98 -0.31
N LEU A 18 21.07 -7.44 -0.30
CA LEU A 18 20.62 -8.63 -1.02
C LEU A 18 20.61 -8.39 -2.54
N PHE A 19 20.27 -7.17 -2.96
CA PHE A 19 20.21 -6.75 -4.36
C PHE A 19 21.44 -5.95 -4.82
N SER A 20 22.55 -6.00 -4.05
CA SER A 20 23.80 -5.34 -4.46
C SER A 20 24.49 -6.02 -5.64
N ARG A 21 24.03 -7.22 -6.02
CA ARG A 21 24.47 -7.97 -7.21
C ARG A 21 23.56 -7.65 -8.39
N LYS A 22 24.10 -7.74 -9.62
CA LYS A 22 23.28 -7.61 -10.83
C LYS A 22 22.15 -8.64 -10.80
N MET A 23 20.93 -8.16 -11.00
CA MET A 23 19.75 -8.96 -11.27
C MET A 23 19.43 -8.88 -12.76
N SER A 24 18.85 -9.95 -13.29
CA SER A 24 18.18 -9.91 -14.59
C SER A 24 16.88 -9.10 -14.50
N GLU A 25 16.40 -8.63 -15.66
CA GLU A 25 15.12 -7.91 -15.73
C GLU A 25 13.95 -8.78 -15.23
N THR A 26 13.99 -10.09 -15.49
CA THR A 26 12.99 -11.05 -15.02
C THR A 26 12.96 -11.13 -13.49
N GLU A 27 14.12 -11.33 -12.87
CA GLU A 27 14.23 -11.37 -11.39
C GLU A 27 13.77 -10.05 -10.76
N GLN A 28 14.06 -8.91 -11.42
CA GLN A 28 13.63 -7.61 -10.93
C GLN A 28 12.11 -7.46 -10.98
N ALA A 29 11.48 -7.91 -12.05
CA ALA A 29 10.02 -7.89 -12.19
C ALA A 29 9.34 -8.75 -11.13
N GLU A 30 9.84 -9.98 -10.89
CA GLU A 30 9.30 -10.89 -9.88
C GLU A 30 9.39 -10.30 -8.47
N ILE A 31 10.52 -9.66 -8.12
CA ILE A 31 10.67 -9.05 -6.79
C ILE A 31 9.77 -7.83 -6.62
N ASN A 32 9.61 -7.02 -7.67
CA ASN A 32 8.66 -5.90 -7.63
C ASN A 32 7.23 -6.39 -7.41
N GLU A 33 6.82 -7.49 -8.05
CA GLU A 33 5.49 -8.08 -7.85
C GLU A 33 5.28 -8.55 -6.41
N ILE A 34 6.28 -9.23 -5.81
CA ILE A 34 6.22 -9.68 -4.42
C ILE A 34 6.06 -8.50 -3.46
N LEU A 35 6.84 -7.43 -3.66
CA LEU A 35 6.76 -6.23 -2.83
C LEU A 35 5.40 -5.53 -2.97
N LEU A 36 4.91 -5.35 -4.20
CA LEU A 36 3.59 -4.75 -4.46
C LEU A 36 2.47 -5.54 -3.79
N LYS A 37 2.51 -6.87 -3.91
CA LYS A 37 1.52 -7.75 -3.26
C LYS A 37 1.56 -7.64 -1.73
N TYR A 38 2.73 -7.48 -1.13
CA TYR A 38 2.84 -7.25 0.31
C TYR A 38 2.17 -5.94 0.74
N TYR A 39 2.44 -4.85 0.02
CA TYR A 39 1.85 -3.54 0.33
C TYR A 39 0.34 -3.49 0.04
N ASP A 40 -0.13 -4.13 -1.02
CA ASP A 40 -1.56 -4.25 -1.30
C ASP A 40 -2.28 -4.98 -0.16
N ASN A 41 -1.73 -6.11 0.31
CA ASN A 41 -2.28 -6.82 1.48
C ASN A 41 -2.29 -5.97 2.75
N LEU A 42 -1.27 -5.15 2.97
CA LEU A 42 -1.23 -4.23 4.12
C LEU A 42 -2.33 -3.17 4.00
N LEU A 43 -2.50 -2.58 2.82
CA LEU A 43 -3.53 -1.59 2.54
C LEU A 43 -4.93 -2.18 2.72
N GLN A 44 -5.21 -3.38 2.20
CA GLN A 44 -6.49 -4.05 2.37
C GLN A 44 -6.82 -4.30 3.84
N LYS A 45 -5.82 -4.68 4.65
CA LYS A 45 -6.00 -4.85 6.10
C LYS A 45 -6.31 -3.53 6.80
N GLU A 46 -5.63 -2.46 6.44
CA GLU A 46 -5.89 -1.13 7.00
C GLU A 46 -7.29 -0.62 6.61
N VAL A 47 -7.70 -0.81 5.35
CA VAL A 47 -9.05 -0.49 4.88
C VAL A 47 -10.10 -1.29 5.65
N GLN A 48 -9.91 -2.61 5.79
CA GLN A 48 -10.83 -3.45 6.55
C GLN A 48 -10.88 -3.04 8.03
N HIS A 49 -9.74 -2.72 8.62
CA HIS A 49 -9.66 -2.21 9.98
C HIS A 49 -10.41 -0.89 10.12
N ALA A 50 -10.24 0.05 9.18
CA ALA A 50 -10.95 1.33 9.18
C ALA A 50 -12.46 1.17 9.01
N ILE A 51 -12.92 0.25 8.15
CA ILE A 51 -14.35 -0.10 8.01
C ILE A 51 -14.90 -0.63 9.33
N ASN A 52 -14.20 -1.59 9.94
CA ASN A 52 -14.60 -2.20 11.21
C ASN A 52 -14.60 -1.20 12.38
N HIS A 53 -13.63 -0.28 12.43
CA HIS A 53 -13.49 0.69 13.52
C HIS A 53 -14.35 1.94 13.37
N LYS A 54 -14.63 2.40 12.15
CA LYS A 54 -15.49 3.56 11.92
C LYS A 54 -16.97 3.20 11.85
N GLY A 55 -17.32 1.92 11.88
CA GLY A 55 -18.71 1.46 11.90
C GLY A 55 -19.50 1.90 10.67
N TYR A 56 -18.83 2.19 9.54
CA TYR A 56 -19.52 2.50 8.30
C TYR A 56 -20.25 1.24 7.84
N THR A 57 -21.56 1.25 8.01
CA THR A 57 -22.40 0.16 7.52
C THR A 57 -22.43 0.23 5.99
N LYS A 58 -22.80 -0.87 5.34
CA LYS A 58 -23.02 -0.90 3.89
C LYS A 58 -23.99 0.20 3.44
N GLU A 59 -24.90 0.61 4.32
CA GLU A 59 -25.85 1.72 4.16
C GLU A 59 -25.18 3.10 4.15
N ASP A 60 -24.09 3.31 4.90
CA ASP A 60 -23.35 4.59 4.85
C ASP A 60 -22.64 4.78 3.52
N PHE A 61 -22.09 3.69 2.95
CA PHE A 61 -21.53 3.69 1.61
C PHE A 61 -22.59 3.96 0.53
N GLU A 62 -23.76 3.31 0.62
CA GLU A 62 -24.92 3.56 -0.24
C GLU A 62 -25.42 5.01 -0.11
N ASN A 63 -25.44 5.58 1.09
CA ASN A 63 -25.85 6.96 1.34
C ASN A 63 -24.88 7.98 0.73
N VAL A 64 -23.57 7.73 0.78
CA VAL A 64 -22.57 8.60 0.11
C VAL A 64 -22.69 8.49 -1.42
N LEU A 65 -22.87 7.29 -1.98
CA LEU A 65 -23.08 7.10 -3.41
C LEU A 65 -24.37 7.79 -3.90
N ASN A 66 -25.47 7.61 -3.18
CA ASN A 66 -26.77 8.19 -3.54
C ASN A 66 -26.82 9.71 -3.36
N ASN A 67 -26.12 10.27 -2.36
CA ASN A 67 -26.02 11.71 -2.19
C ASN A 67 -25.14 12.38 -3.26
N SER A 68 -24.09 11.70 -3.73
CA SER A 68 -23.26 12.20 -4.83
C SER A 68 -23.99 12.20 -6.19
N GLN A 69 -25.05 11.40 -6.35
CA GLN A 69 -25.88 11.37 -7.57
C GLN A 69 -27.03 12.38 -7.55
N ARG A 70 -27.38 12.94 -6.38
CA ARG A 70 -28.47 13.91 -6.22
C ARG A 70 -28.04 15.37 -6.33
N THR A 71 -26.74 15.66 -6.34
CA THR A 71 -26.18 17.00 -6.55
C THR A 71 -25.75 17.22 -8.01
N LYS A 72 -26.65 16.92 -8.96
CA LYS A 72 -26.52 17.30 -10.36
C LYS A 72 -27.64 18.25 -10.76
#